data_AF-A0A9W5YW27-F1
#
_entry.id   AF-A0A9W5YW27-F1
#
_cell.length_a   1.000
_cell.length_b   1.000
_cell.length_c   1.000
_cell.angle_alpha   90.00
_cell.angle_beta   90.00
_cell.angle_gamma   90.00
#
_symmetry.space_group_name_H-M   'P 1'
#
loop_
_entity.id
_entity.type
_entity.pdbx_description
1 polymer ?
#
loop_
_entity_poly.entity_id
_entity_poly.type
_entity_poly.pdbx_seq_one_letter_code
_entity_poly.pdbx_strand_id
1 'polypeptide(L)'
;MLHSWKVLIGGSLHLLAVVHAAATSTTSSLPTTAAYYVSETTRTFAHTTLTATGTDEAVIIVKETGVAILSDVTLIKTGNTTSSDDSSFTDLNAAVGVETNGTVYISDSSITTNGLSANGLHTYEDGTTAYLSNVYIHAEGDGSHGIYTAGGAIYGDNLEIYTYDGHGSAIATDQGGGVIVVEDSAAYTYGALSALVYSTGNITVRSLTGTSAIAPVACIDGANSFSLTDCDVSSGTENHGVFQIVSTVSSSTTETAYAYVSGGSVSETNGTYGLLFVANIEAYVYLTDVAISIRSGILANITADSEWGTSGENGGTANVYLTGIDVTGDIYVDDISAVNLYLIRSSWTGALNEANTTGSASVYLDSSSTWTLTGDSNVESISQADGSSIITGQYRVTEVA
;
A
#
# COMPACT_ATOMS: atom_id res chain seq x y z
N MET A 1 -11.89 -3.95 34.65
CA MET A 1 -10.48 -3.60 34.95
C MET A 1 -9.94 -2.88 33.73
N LEU A 2 -9.93 -1.54 33.74
CA LEU A 2 -9.26 -0.75 32.70
C LEU A 2 -7.77 -0.75 33.01
N HIS A 3 -7.00 -1.65 32.42
CA HIS A 3 -5.55 -1.53 32.39
C HIS A 3 -5.11 -0.95 31.04
N SER A 4 -4.44 0.20 31.12
CA SER A 4 -3.42 0.70 30.19
C SER A 4 -3.77 0.87 28.70
N TRP A 5 -4.53 1.92 28.38
CA TRP A 5 -4.47 2.63 27.07
C TRP A 5 -3.50 3.83 27.11
N LYS A 6 -2.52 3.78 28.02
CA LYS A 6 -1.53 4.86 28.24
C LYS A 6 -0.15 4.49 27.69
N VAL A 7 -0.07 4.07 26.43
CA VAL A 7 1.20 4.05 25.68
C VAL A 7 0.83 4.17 24.20
N LEU A 8 0.78 5.39 23.65
CA LEU A 8 0.80 5.63 22.18
C LEU A 8 1.12 7.09 21.79
N ILE A 9 1.65 7.91 22.71
CA ILE A 9 2.00 9.33 22.40
C ILE A 9 3.46 9.64 22.76
N GLY A 10 4.35 8.65 22.64
CA GLY A 10 5.73 8.71 23.13
C GLY A 10 6.83 8.63 22.07
N GLY A 11 6.50 8.66 20.78
CA GLY A 11 7.47 8.70 19.69
C GLY A 11 7.48 10.08 19.04
N SER A 12 8.67 10.63 18.78
CA SER A 12 8.82 11.88 18.02
C SER A 12 8.28 11.71 16.60
N LEU A 13 6.99 12.00 16.43
CA LEU A 13 6.32 12.09 15.13
C LEU A 13 7.02 13.20 14.34
N HIS A 14 7.83 12.83 13.35
CA HIS A 14 8.23 13.78 12.33
C HIS A 14 6.96 14.16 11.58
N LEU A 15 6.51 15.39 11.80
CA LEU A 15 5.29 15.94 11.23
C LEU A 15 5.49 16.09 9.71
N LEU A 16 5.11 15.05 8.94
CA LEU A 16 4.90 15.20 7.51
C LEU A 16 3.59 15.96 7.34
N ALA A 17 3.65 17.12 6.69
CA ALA A 17 2.47 17.94 6.43
C ALA A 17 1.54 17.21 5.46
N VAL A 18 0.44 16.64 5.98
CA VAL A 18 -0.63 16.07 5.17
C VAL A 18 -1.50 17.22 4.66
N VAL A 19 -1.38 17.52 3.36
CA VAL A 19 -2.31 18.40 2.67
C VAL A 19 -3.59 17.59 2.44
N HIS A 20 -4.67 17.94 3.15
CA HIS A 20 -5.98 17.34 2.92
C HIS A 20 -6.52 17.84 1.57
N ALA A 21 -6.61 16.96 0.58
CA ALA A 21 -7.48 17.19 -0.56
C ALA A 21 -8.92 16.94 -0.12
N ALA A 22 -9.81 17.91 -0.38
CA ALA A 22 -11.22 17.76 -0.07
C ALA A 22 -11.86 16.75 -1.03
N ALA A 23 -12.42 15.66 -0.50
CA ALA A 23 -13.20 14.73 -1.29
C ALA A 23 -14.61 15.30 -1.56
N THR A 24 -15.01 15.29 -2.83
CA THR A 24 -16.41 15.45 -3.23
C THR A 24 -16.79 14.27 -4.10
N SER A 25 -17.62 13.36 -3.58
CA SER A 25 -18.42 12.45 -4.39
C SER A 25 -19.79 12.29 -3.73
N THR A 26 -20.85 12.54 -4.50
CA THR A 26 -22.24 12.25 -4.13
C THR A 26 -22.74 11.18 -5.09
N THR A 27 -22.47 9.91 -4.78
CA THR A 27 -23.24 8.80 -5.34
C THR A 27 -24.44 8.54 -4.43
N SER A 28 -25.58 8.15 -5.01
CA SER A 28 -26.73 7.73 -4.21
C SER A 28 -26.43 6.34 -3.65
N SER A 29 -25.87 6.28 -2.45
CA SER A 29 -25.58 5.01 -1.79
C SER A 29 -26.84 4.21 -1.52
N LEU A 30 -26.77 2.89 -1.70
CA LEU A 30 -27.75 1.98 -1.11
C LEU A 30 -27.77 2.18 0.42
N PRO A 31 -28.94 2.07 1.06
CA PRO A 31 -29.00 2.21 2.51
C PRO A 31 -28.27 1.05 3.19
N THR A 32 -27.26 1.36 4.00
CA THR A 32 -26.51 0.35 4.75
C THR A 32 -27.38 -0.28 5.84
N THR A 33 -27.56 -1.60 5.79
CA THR A 33 -28.26 -2.36 6.83
C THR A 33 -27.30 -3.13 7.72
N ALA A 34 -27.65 -3.38 8.99
CA ALA A 34 -26.85 -4.21 9.87
C ALA A 34 -27.68 -5.01 10.88
N ALA A 35 -27.15 -6.15 11.30
CA ALA A 35 -27.73 -6.95 12.37
C ALA A 35 -27.67 -6.24 13.73
N TYR A 36 -26.64 -5.41 13.94
CA TYR A 36 -26.45 -4.62 15.16
C TYR A 36 -26.12 -3.16 14.84
N TYR A 37 -26.72 -2.23 15.59
CA TYR A 37 -26.42 -0.81 15.51
C TYR A 37 -25.93 -0.28 16.86
N VAL A 38 -24.97 0.65 16.81
CA VAL A 38 -24.55 1.50 17.92
C VAL A 38 -24.59 2.95 17.45
N SER A 39 -25.57 3.71 17.94
CA SER A 39 -25.79 5.12 17.57
C SER A 39 -26.04 5.97 18.81
N GLU A 40 -25.45 7.17 18.85
CA GLU A 40 -25.59 8.20 19.90
C GLU A 40 -25.33 7.69 21.33
N THR A 41 -24.65 6.55 21.46
CA THR A 41 -24.45 5.86 22.74
C THR A 41 -23.16 5.06 22.76
N THR A 42 -22.73 4.66 23.95
CA THR A 42 -21.64 3.67 24.11
C THR A 42 -22.23 2.30 24.40
N ARG A 43 -21.79 1.27 23.67
CA ARG A 43 -22.21 -0.12 23.87
C ARG A 43 -21.02 -1.06 23.89
N THR A 44 -21.04 -2.01 24.83
CA THR A 44 -20.02 -3.04 24.96
C THR A 44 -20.57 -4.40 24.55
N PHE A 45 -19.78 -5.16 23.79
CA PHE A 45 -19.98 -6.57 23.45
C PHE A 45 -18.75 -7.34 23.92
N ALA A 46 -18.94 -8.42 24.69
CA ALA A 46 -17.81 -9.20 25.15
C ALA A 46 -18.14 -10.69 25.27
N HIS A 47 -17.16 -11.56 24.96
CA HIS A 47 -17.26 -13.02 25.05
C HIS A 47 -18.46 -13.58 24.27
N THR A 48 -18.68 -13.09 23.05
CA THR A 48 -19.88 -13.40 22.27
C THR A 48 -19.59 -13.52 20.78
N THR A 49 -20.49 -14.16 20.06
CA THR A 49 -20.48 -14.18 18.58
C THR A 49 -21.56 -13.25 18.04
N LEU A 50 -21.22 -12.43 17.05
CA LEU A 50 -22.12 -11.57 16.29
C LEU A 50 -22.10 -12.02 14.82
N THR A 51 -23.27 -12.20 14.21
CA THR A 51 -23.37 -12.76 12.86
C THR A 51 -24.33 -11.97 11.99
N ALA A 52 -24.00 -11.82 10.71
CA ALA A 52 -24.91 -11.35 9.67
C ALA A 52 -24.81 -12.25 8.44
N THR A 53 -25.95 -12.71 7.95
CA THR A 53 -26.05 -13.63 6.81
C THR A 53 -26.84 -13.03 5.66
N GLY A 54 -27.48 -11.88 5.87
CA GLY A 54 -28.25 -11.18 4.84
C GLY A 54 -27.36 -10.61 3.75
N THR A 55 -27.96 -10.47 2.57
CA THR A 55 -27.43 -9.65 1.48
C THR A 55 -27.45 -8.18 1.89
N ASP A 56 -26.42 -7.41 1.54
CA ASP A 56 -26.35 -5.96 1.82
C ASP A 56 -26.44 -5.61 3.33
N GLU A 57 -26.09 -6.57 4.19
CA GLU A 57 -26.22 -6.50 5.64
C GLU A 57 -24.86 -6.65 6.31
N ALA A 58 -24.43 -5.62 7.04
CA ALA A 58 -23.27 -5.67 7.91
C ALA A 58 -23.54 -6.41 9.23
N VAL A 59 -22.48 -6.90 9.91
CA VAL A 59 -22.67 -7.46 11.26
C VAL A 59 -22.99 -6.32 12.22
N ILE A 60 -22.15 -5.29 12.28
CA ILE A 60 -22.36 -4.14 13.14
C ILE A 60 -22.04 -2.84 12.39
N ILE A 61 -22.92 -1.84 12.56
CA ILE A 61 -22.66 -0.46 12.14
C ILE A 61 -22.58 0.43 13.39
N VAL A 62 -21.50 1.20 13.49
CA VAL A 62 -21.27 2.19 14.54
C VAL A 62 -21.35 3.58 13.91
N LYS A 63 -22.31 4.39 14.34
CA LYS A 63 -22.62 5.66 13.69
C LYS A 63 -23.12 6.74 14.62
N GLU A 64 -23.33 7.95 14.09
CA GLU A 64 -23.96 9.07 14.79
C GLU A 64 -23.31 9.29 16.16
N THR A 65 -21.98 9.43 16.19
CA THR A 65 -21.17 9.56 17.43
C THR A 65 -21.24 8.38 18.41
N GLY A 66 -21.80 7.25 17.98
CA GLY A 66 -21.84 6.01 18.73
C GLY A 66 -20.44 5.44 18.98
N VAL A 67 -20.28 4.73 20.10
CA VAL A 67 -19.03 4.09 20.50
C VAL A 67 -19.25 2.62 20.79
N ALA A 68 -18.67 1.73 20.00
CA ALA A 68 -18.73 0.30 20.25
C ALA A 68 -17.41 -0.21 20.85
N ILE A 69 -17.50 -1.03 21.89
CA ILE A 69 -16.35 -1.69 22.53
C ILE A 69 -16.56 -3.20 22.40
N LEU A 70 -15.71 -3.87 21.63
CA LEU A 70 -15.73 -5.30 21.34
C LEU A 70 -14.47 -5.94 21.94
N SER A 71 -14.66 -6.94 22.81
CA SER A 71 -13.56 -7.63 23.48
C SER A 71 -13.84 -9.12 23.58
N ASP A 72 -12.95 -9.97 23.08
CA ASP A 72 -13.21 -11.41 22.96
C ASP A 72 -14.51 -11.70 22.18
N VAL A 73 -14.64 -11.10 20.99
CA VAL A 73 -15.81 -11.25 20.13
C VAL A 73 -15.43 -11.96 18.84
N THR A 74 -16.31 -12.85 18.37
CA THR A 74 -16.26 -13.42 17.02
C THR A 74 -17.29 -12.74 16.14
N LEU A 75 -16.88 -12.06 15.07
CA LEU A 75 -17.75 -11.49 14.05
C LEU A 75 -17.75 -12.35 12.79
N ILE A 76 -18.93 -12.74 12.30
CA ILE A 76 -19.06 -13.61 11.11
C ILE A 76 -20.03 -12.98 10.11
N LYS A 77 -19.53 -12.76 8.90
CA LYS A 77 -20.29 -12.19 7.78
C LYS A 77 -20.28 -13.13 6.57
N THR A 78 -21.44 -13.57 6.10
CA THR A 78 -21.50 -14.53 4.97
C THR A 78 -22.38 -14.16 3.79
N GLY A 79 -23.28 -13.18 3.93
CA GLY A 79 -24.09 -12.74 2.79
C GLY A 79 -23.28 -11.93 1.78
N ASN A 80 -23.64 -12.04 0.50
CA ASN A 80 -23.03 -11.25 -0.57
C ASN A 80 -23.61 -9.83 -0.63
N THR A 81 -22.85 -8.90 -1.19
CA THR A 81 -23.40 -7.63 -1.65
C THR A 81 -24.18 -7.80 -2.96
N THR A 82 -25.15 -6.92 -3.23
CA THR A 82 -25.72 -6.71 -4.57
C THR A 82 -24.95 -5.67 -5.38
N SER A 83 -24.04 -4.91 -4.75
CA SER A 83 -23.28 -3.83 -5.37
C SER A 83 -21.87 -3.76 -4.78
N SER A 84 -20.88 -4.27 -5.52
CA SER A 84 -19.47 -4.18 -5.12
C SER A 84 -19.01 -2.72 -5.08
N ASP A 85 -19.42 -1.90 -6.05
CA ASP A 85 -19.11 -0.47 -6.08
C ASP A 85 -19.59 0.24 -4.80
N ASP A 86 -20.83 0.01 -4.36
CA ASP A 86 -21.32 0.61 -3.12
C ASP A 86 -20.56 0.07 -1.89
N SER A 87 -20.07 -1.17 -1.93
CA SER A 87 -19.29 -1.77 -0.82
C SER A 87 -17.87 -1.17 -0.72
N SER A 88 -17.34 -0.66 -1.83
CA SER A 88 -16.08 0.12 -1.85
C SER A 88 -16.25 1.52 -1.29
N PHE A 89 -17.42 2.14 -1.42
CA PHE A 89 -17.60 3.54 -1.00
C PHE A 89 -18.53 3.72 0.19
N THR A 90 -19.00 2.63 0.81
CA THR A 90 -19.85 2.65 2.00
C THR A 90 -19.61 1.42 2.85
N ASP A 91 -20.13 1.40 4.08
CA ASP A 91 -20.08 0.24 4.98
C ASP A 91 -20.93 -0.97 4.52
N LEU A 92 -21.44 -0.96 3.28
CA LEU A 92 -22.28 -2.01 2.74
C LEU A 92 -21.54 -3.35 2.80
N ASN A 93 -22.22 -4.35 3.35
CA ASN A 93 -21.76 -5.73 3.42
C ASN A 93 -20.50 -6.00 4.28
N ALA A 94 -19.90 -4.99 4.92
CA ALA A 94 -18.76 -5.17 5.83
C ALA A 94 -19.14 -5.96 7.09
N ALA A 95 -18.21 -6.68 7.72
CA ALA A 95 -18.47 -7.20 9.06
C ALA A 95 -18.59 -6.06 10.08
N VAL A 96 -17.63 -5.13 10.09
CA VAL A 96 -17.68 -3.92 10.93
C VAL A 96 -17.70 -2.69 10.03
N GLY A 97 -18.79 -1.93 10.09
CA GLY A 97 -18.90 -0.61 9.48
C GLY A 97 -18.82 0.52 10.51
N VAL A 98 -18.13 1.59 10.17
CA VAL A 98 -18.04 2.81 10.98
C VAL A 98 -18.28 4.02 10.09
N GLU A 99 -19.41 4.70 10.31
CA GLU A 99 -19.87 5.85 9.52
C GLU A 99 -20.23 7.02 10.45
N THR A 100 -20.41 8.25 9.92
CA THR A 100 -21.04 9.38 10.63
C THR A 100 -20.46 9.65 12.04
N ASN A 101 -19.14 9.81 12.14
CA ASN A 101 -18.40 10.05 13.39
C ASN A 101 -18.46 8.92 14.43
N GLY A 102 -18.76 7.68 14.01
CA GLY A 102 -18.71 6.50 14.88
C GLY A 102 -17.28 6.19 15.36
N THR A 103 -17.16 5.50 16.49
CA THR A 103 -15.89 4.98 16.98
C THR A 103 -16.00 3.53 17.43
N VAL A 104 -15.11 2.67 16.95
CA VAL A 104 -15.05 1.27 17.39
C VAL A 104 -13.72 0.94 18.03
N TYR A 105 -13.78 0.15 19.11
CA TYR A 105 -12.64 -0.44 19.80
C TYR A 105 -12.79 -1.96 19.73
N ILE A 106 -11.83 -2.67 19.12
CA ILE A 106 -11.84 -4.12 18.97
C ILE A 106 -10.57 -4.69 19.61
N SER A 107 -10.73 -5.64 20.52
CA SER A 107 -9.62 -6.27 21.22
C SER A 107 -9.80 -7.78 21.33
N ASP A 108 -8.73 -8.54 21.21
CA ASP A 108 -8.69 -9.99 21.45
C ASP A 108 -9.80 -10.74 20.68
N SER A 109 -10.04 -10.37 19.43
CA SER A 109 -11.25 -10.74 18.68
C SER A 109 -10.91 -11.38 17.33
N SER A 110 -11.92 -11.99 16.69
CA SER A 110 -11.78 -12.57 15.36
C SER A 110 -12.89 -12.06 14.43
N ILE A 111 -12.52 -11.68 13.21
CA ILE A 111 -13.44 -11.27 12.14
C ILE A 111 -13.31 -12.27 10.99
N THR A 112 -14.43 -12.82 10.54
CA THR A 112 -14.47 -13.73 9.39
C THR A 112 -15.54 -13.28 8.40
N THR A 113 -15.13 -13.06 7.15
CA THR A 113 -16.03 -12.74 6.04
C THR A 113 -15.83 -13.72 4.89
N ASN A 114 -16.89 -14.11 4.21
CA ASN A 114 -16.81 -14.97 3.00
C ASN A 114 -17.80 -14.58 1.89
N GLY A 115 -18.39 -13.40 1.99
CA GLY A 115 -19.30 -12.86 0.98
C GLY A 115 -18.57 -11.97 -0.01
N LEU A 116 -19.13 -11.79 -1.21
CA LEU A 116 -18.64 -10.82 -2.19
C LEU A 116 -18.55 -9.41 -1.57
N SER A 117 -17.40 -8.76 -1.71
CA SER A 117 -17.08 -7.43 -1.16
C SER A 117 -17.45 -7.27 0.32
N ALA A 118 -17.25 -8.32 1.12
CA ALA A 118 -17.50 -8.32 2.54
C ALA A 118 -16.22 -7.93 3.29
N ASN A 119 -15.94 -6.63 3.38
CA ASN A 119 -14.76 -6.13 4.11
C ASN A 119 -14.79 -6.57 5.58
N GLY A 120 -13.62 -6.92 6.14
CA GLY A 120 -13.51 -7.26 7.57
C GLY A 120 -13.87 -6.07 8.45
N LEU A 121 -13.22 -4.94 8.22
CA LEU A 121 -13.56 -3.66 8.82
C LEU A 121 -13.49 -2.54 7.77
N HIS A 122 -14.53 -1.72 7.72
CA HIS A 122 -14.61 -0.52 6.89
C HIS A 122 -14.85 0.71 7.78
N THR A 123 -14.09 1.79 7.54
CA THR A 123 -14.48 3.13 7.98
C THR A 123 -14.76 4.02 6.77
N TYR A 124 -15.82 4.81 6.87
CA TYR A 124 -16.28 5.72 5.85
C TYR A 124 -16.52 7.13 6.44
N GLU A 125 -16.30 8.17 5.64
CA GLU A 125 -16.39 9.60 6.03
C GLU A 125 -15.34 10.08 7.04
N ASP A 126 -14.94 11.34 6.92
CA ASP A 126 -14.10 12.00 7.91
C ASP A 126 -14.75 11.98 9.30
N GLY A 127 -13.93 11.75 10.34
CA GLY A 127 -14.35 11.73 11.73
C GLY A 127 -14.70 10.34 12.28
N THR A 128 -14.75 9.31 11.44
CA THR A 128 -14.86 7.91 11.89
C THR A 128 -13.52 7.37 12.34
N THR A 129 -13.53 6.48 13.33
CA THR A 129 -12.29 5.91 13.85
C THR A 129 -12.44 4.47 14.33
N ALA A 130 -11.50 3.62 13.96
CA ALA A 130 -11.39 2.27 14.47
C ALA A 130 -10.04 2.04 15.16
N TYR A 131 -10.07 1.37 16.31
CA TYR A 131 -8.89 0.91 17.03
C TYR A 131 -8.96 -0.60 17.19
N LEU A 132 -7.93 -1.31 16.75
CA LEU A 132 -7.84 -2.77 16.77
C LEU A 132 -6.56 -3.18 17.51
N SER A 133 -6.67 -4.14 18.41
CA SER A 133 -5.52 -4.76 19.09
C SER A 133 -5.73 -6.27 19.24
N ASN A 134 -4.74 -7.09 18.89
CA ASN A 134 -4.83 -8.55 18.95
C ASN A 134 -6.05 -9.10 18.19
N VAL A 135 -6.17 -8.76 16.90
CA VAL A 135 -7.34 -9.16 16.09
C VAL A 135 -6.91 -10.06 14.93
N TYR A 136 -7.56 -11.22 14.84
CA TYR A 136 -7.47 -12.09 13.68
C TYR A 136 -8.54 -11.71 12.65
N ILE A 137 -8.14 -11.51 11.40
CA ILE A 137 -9.04 -11.14 10.29
C ILE A 137 -8.86 -12.13 9.15
N HIS A 138 -9.96 -12.77 8.75
CA HIS A 138 -10.04 -13.63 7.59
C HIS A 138 -11.10 -13.08 6.65
N ALA A 139 -10.69 -12.63 5.46
CA ALA A 139 -11.58 -12.11 4.45
C ALA A 139 -11.51 -12.95 3.16
N GLU A 140 -12.64 -13.53 2.78
CA GLU A 140 -12.84 -14.31 1.57
C GLU A 140 -14.00 -13.69 0.76
N GLY A 141 -13.99 -13.88 -0.55
CA GLY A 141 -14.87 -13.20 -1.50
C GLY A 141 -14.16 -12.08 -2.25
N ASP A 142 -14.37 -12.02 -3.57
CA ASP A 142 -13.79 -10.99 -4.43
C ASP A 142 -14.13 -9.57 -3.94
N GLY A 143 -13.14 -8.68 -3.89
CA GLY A 143 -13.27 -7.33 -3.34
C GLY A 143 -13.34 -7.24 -1.81
N SER A 144 -13.07 -8.33 -1.07
CA SER A 144 -13.12 -8.32 0.40
C SER A 144 -11.76 -7.99 1.00
N HIS A 145 -11.63 -6.77 1.50
CA HIS A 145 -10.44 -6.30 2.18
C HIS A 145 -10.41 -6.75 3.65
N GLY A 146 -9.21 -6.79 4.23
CA GLY A 146 -9.03 -7.03 5.67
C GLY A 146 -9.50 -5.82 6.49
N ILE A 147 -8.71 -4.75 6.45
CA ILE A 147 -9.07 -3.41 6.95
C ILE A 147 -9.05 -2.43 5.79
N TYR A 148 -10.08 -1.60 5.72
CA TYR A 148 -10.36 -0.75 4.58
C TYR A 148 -10.90 0.61 5.01
N THR A 149 -10.44 1.69 4.39
CA THR A 149 -10.95 3.04 4.67
C THR A 149 -11.19 3.82 3.38
N ALA A 150 -12.41 4.36 3.24
CA ALA A 150 -12.74 5.37 2.23
C ALA A 150 -12.97 6.74 2.90
N GLY A 151 -12.33 6.95 4.05
CA GLY A 151 -12.51 8.12 4.93
C GLY A 151 -12.36 7.75 6.41
N GLY A 152 -11.85 8.68 7.21
CA GLY A 152 -11.59 8.47 8.63
C GLY A 152 -10.23 7.83 8.93
N ALA A 153 -10.13 7.10 10.05
CA ALA A 153 -8.87 6.55 10.52
C ALA A 153 -8.97 5.13 11.12
N ILE A 154 -7.99 4.29 10.83
CA ILE A 154 -7.83 2.96 11.42
C ILE A 154 -6.46 2.85 12.08
N TYR A 155 -6.46 2.46 13.35
CA TYR A 155 -5.25 2.18 14.13
C TYR A 155 -5.24 0.71 14.54
N GLY A 156 -4.22 -0.04 14.13
CA GLY A 156 -4.08 -1.46 14.37
C GLY A 156 -2.77 -1.80 15.09
N ASP A 157 -2.84 -2.72 16.04
CA ASP A 157 -1.69 -3.27 16.77
C ASP A 157 -1.84 -4.79 16.89
N ASN A 158 -0.80 -5.55 16.56
CA ASN A 158 -0.82 -7.02 16.61
C ASN A 158 -2.02 -7.65 15.88
N LEU A 159 -2.19 -7.28 14.61
CA LEU A 159 -3.21 -7.85 13.73
C LEU A 159 -2.64 -9.06 12.98
N GLU A 160 -3.50 -10.04 12.69
CA GLU A 160 -3.17 -11.14 11.79
C GLU A 160 -4.24 -11.19 10.68
N ILE A 161 -3.88 -10.78 9.48
CA ILE A 161 -4.84 -10.54 8.38
C ILE A 161 -4.59 -11.51 7.23
N TYR A 162 -5.65 -12.18 6.77
CA TYR A 162 -5.63 -13.05 5.60
C TYR A 162 -6.71 -12.64 4.61
N THR A 163 -6.35 -12.50 3.33
CA THR A 163 -7.29 -12.30 2.24
C THR A 163 -7.05 -13.29 1.10
N TYR A 164 -8.11 -13.82 0.49
CA TYR A 164 -8.00 -15.01 -0.37
C TYR A 164 -8.34 -14.78 -1.85
N ASP A 165 -9.44 -14.11 -2.14
CA ASP A 165 -9.92 -13.91 -3.51
C ASP A 165 -9.39 -12.61 -4.11
N GLY A 166 -9.73 -12.36 -5.38
CA GLY A 166 -9.27 -11.19 -6.11
C GLY A 166 -9.71 -9.86 -5.48
N HIS A 167 -8.96 -8.80 -5.80
CA HIS A 167 -9.30 -7.42 -5.41
C HIS A 167 -9.47 -7.18 -3.90
N GLY A 168 -8.95 -8.07 -3.05
CA GLY A 168 -9.08 -8.01 -1.60
C GLY A 168 -7.72 -7.78 -0.93
N SER A 169 -7.25 -6.53 -0.90
CA SER A 169 -6.00 -6.17 -0.20
C SER A 169 -6.14 -6.26 1.33
N ALA A 170 -5.08 -6.62 2.05
CA ALA A 170 -5.12 -6.79 3.50
C ALA A 170 -5.32 -5.46 4.25
N ILE A 171 -4.55 -4.44 3.87
CA ILE A 171 -4.57 -3.09 4.44
C ILE A 171 -4.79 -2.11 3.29
N ALA A 172 -5.93 -1.46 3.23
CA ALA A 172 -6.28 -0.67 2.05
C ALA A 172 -7.00 0.65 2.38
N THR A 173 -6.76 1.66 1.55
CA THR A 173 -7.60 2.85 1.47
C THR A 173 -8.24 2.92 0.08
N ASP A 174 -9.30 3.72 -0.08
CA ASP A 174 -9.92 4.02 -1.39
C ASP A 174 -10.28 5.51 -1.57
N GLN A 175 -11.07 5.85 -2.60
CA GLN A 175 -11.55 7.19 -2.89
C GLN A 175 -12.25 7.79 -1.68
N GLY A 176 -11.83 9.00 -1.29
CA GLY A 176 -12.16 9.60 0.01
C GLY A 176 -10.93 9.68 0.93
N GLY A 177 -9.89 8.89 0.64
CA GLY A 177 -8.63 8.90 1.35
C GLY A 177 -8.74 8.19 2.70
N GLY A 178 -8.22 8.82 3.74
CA GLY A 178 -8.17 8.25 5.08
C GLY A 178 -6.76 7.89 5.53
N VAL A 179 -6.66 7.52 6.80
CA VAL A 179 -5.37 7.21 7.46
C VAL A 179 -5.43 5.80 8.04
N ILE A 180 -4.45 4.98 7.68
CA ILE A 180 -4.23 3.70 8.37
C ILE A 180 -2.85 3.72 9.03
N VAL A 181 -2.80 3.36 10.31
CA VAL A 181 -1.56 3.08 11.04
C VAL A 181 -1.62 1.67 11.62
N VAL A 182 -0.70 0.80 11.22
CA VAL A 182 -0.62 -0.60 11.70
C VAL A 182 0.77 -0.88 12.25
N GLU A 183 0.84 -1.50 13.43
CA GLU A 183 2.09 -1.85 14.10
C GLU A 183 2.10 -3.34 14.51
N ASP A 184 3.30 -3.93 14.54
CA ASP A 184 3.59 -5.26 15.08
C ASP A 184 2.66 -6.39 14.57
N SER A 185 2.34 -6.38 13.28
CA SER A 185 1.28 -7.19 12.68
C SER A 185 1.79 -8.20 11.64
N ALA A 186 0.91 -9.09 11.19
CA ALA A 186 1.13 -9.98 10.06
C ALA A 186 0.00 -9.89 9.02
N ALA A 187 0.36 -9.96 7.73
CA ALA A 187 -0.61 -9.91 6.63
C ALA A 187 -0.25 -10.86 5.49
N TYR A 188 -1.26 -11.55 4.95
CA TYR A 188 -1.11 -12.51 3.87
C TYR A 188 -2.24 -12.36 2.86
N THR A 189 -1.89 -12.20 1.59
CA THR A 189 -2.87 -12.13 0.50
C THR A 189 -2.60 -13.22 -0.53
N TYR A 190 -3.66 -13.86 -1.03
CA TYR A 190 -3.55 -14.98 -1.98
C TYR A 190 -4.18 -14.72 -3.35
N GLY A 191 -5.05 -13.71 -3.45
CA GLY A 191 -5.78 -13.40 -4.67
C GLY A 191 -5.02 -12.50 -5.63
N ALA A 192 -5.45 -12.50 -6.90
CA ALA A 192 -4.95 -11.56 -7.88
C ALA A 192 -5.33 -10.12 -7.47
N LEU A 193 -4.48 -9.15 -7.84
CA LEU A 193 -4.73 -7.73 -7.56
C LEU A 193 -4.98 -7.42 -6.06
N SER A 194 -4.47 -8.25 -5.16
CA SER A 194 -4.68 -8.16 -3.72
C SER A 194 -3.34 -7.90 -3.03
N ALA A 195 -3.01 -6.63 -2.83
CA ALA A 195 -1.75 -6.24 -2.20
C ALA A 195 -1.78 -6.48 -0.68
N LEU A 196 -0.62 -6.51 -0.03
CA LEU A 196 -0.60 -6.36 1.44
C LEU A 196 -1.08 -4.94 1.81
N VAL A 197 -0.59 -3.94 1.08
CA VAL A 197 -0.89 -2.51 1.30
C VAL A 197 -1.37 -1.87 -0.01
N TYR A 198 -2.58 -1.31 -0.03
CA TYR A 198 -3.12 -0.60 -1.21
C TYR A 198 -3.51 0.83 -0.84
N SER A 199 -2.84 1.82 -1.44
CA SER A 199 -2.90 3.22 -1.01
C SER A 199 -3.45 4.16 -2.08
N THR A 200 -4.64 4.66 -1.79
CA THR A 200 -5.28 5.86 -2.38
C THR A 200 -5.43 7.00 -1.35
N GLY A 201 -4.77 6.84 -0.20
CA GLY A 201 -4.71 7.75 0.93
C GLY A 201 -3.35 7.64 1.59
N ASN A 202 -3.32 7.60 2.92
CA ASN A 202 -2.08 7.59 3.70
C ASN A 202 -2.00 6.35 4.59
N ILE A 203 -1.04 5.46 4.29
CA ILE A 203 -0.82 4.24 5.07
C ILE A 203 0.55 4.27 5.73
N THR A 204 0.62 4.01 7.04
CA THR A 204 1.86 3.83 7.78
C THR A 204 1.86 2.45 8.45
N VAL A 205 2.86 1.64 8.14
CA VAL A 205 3.00 0.30 8.69
C VAL A 205 4.37 0.16 9.34
N ARG A 206 4.41 -0.39 10.56
CA ARG A 206 5.65 -0.71 11.29
C ARG A 206 5.68 -2.18 11.69
N SER A 207 6.84 -2.81 11.58
CA SER A 207 7.06 -4.19 12.02
C SER A 207 6.09 -5.21 11.40
N LEU A 208 5.73 -5.05 10.11
CA LEU A 208 4.86 -6.01 9.43
C LEU A 208 5.66 -7.20 8.90
N THR A 209 5.23 -8.42 9.23
CA THR A 209 5.66 -9.62 8.49
C THR A 209 4.58 -10.03 7.50
N GLY A 210 4.90 -10.30 6.25
CA GLY A 210 3.85 -10.70 5.32
C GLY A 210 4.27 -11.19 3.96
N THR A 211 3.34 -11.86 3.29
CA THR A 211 3.55 -12.35 1.93
C THR A 211 2.31 -12.10 1.07
N SER A 212 2.50 -11.39 -0.04
CA SER A 212 1.53 -11.39 -1.13
C SER A 212 1.91 -12.52 -2.10
N ALA A 213 1.03 -13.49 -2.26
CA ALA A 213 1.35 -14.72 -2.97
C ALA A 213 1.58 -14.47 -4.48
N ILE A 214 0.73 -13.66 -5.10
CA ILE A 214 0.70 -13.44 -6.56
C ILE A 214 0.48 -11.97 -6.97
N ALA A 215 0.48 -11.04 -6.01
CA ALA A 215 0.24 -9.61 -6.24
C ALA A 215 1.38 -8.77 -5.63
N PRO A 216 1.36 -7.43 -5.79
CA PRO A 216 2.35 -6.56 -5.16
C PRO A 216 2.36 -6.68 -3.63
N VAL A 217 3.48 -6.32 -3.00
CA VAL A 217 3.52 -6.02 -1.56
C VAL A 217 2.72 -4.74 -1.32
N ALA A 218 3.03 -3.66 -2.06
CA ALA A 218 2.32 -2.41 -1.92
C ALA A 218 2.01 -1.76 -3.26
N CYS A 219 0.84 -1.12 -3.32
CA CYS A 219 0.38 -0.36 -4.46
C CYS A 219 0.06 1.08 -4.04
N ILE A 220 0.39 2.05 -4.87
CA ILE A 220 -0.12 3.43 -4.82
C ILE A 220 -0.88 3.69 -6.11
N ASP A 221 -2.10 4.21 -5.99
CA ASP A 221 -2.86 4.77 -7.11
C ASP A 221 -3.06 6.28 -6.87
N GLY A 222 -2.56 7.10 -7.79
CA GLY A 222 -2.68 8.55 -7.77
C GLY A 222 -1.77 9.26 -6.77
N ALA A 223 -2.11 10.50 -6.41
CA ALA A 223 -1.29 11.38 -5.54
C ALA A 223 -1.29 10.99 -4.04
N ASN A 224 -0.81 9.77 -3.73
CA ASN A 224 -0.94 9.13 -2.43
C ASN A 224 0.38 8.59 -1.86
N SER A 225 0.34 8.02 -0.65
CA SER A 225 1.58 7.60 0.02
C SER A 225 1.46 6.40 0.95
N PHE A 226 2.54 5.61 1.01
CA PHE A 226 2.74 4.63 2.08
C PHE A 226 4.10 4.80 2.76
N SER A 227 4.17 4.37 4.02
CA SER A 227 5.40 4.17 4.77
C SER A 227 5.46 2.76 5.35
N LEU A 228 6.55 2.03 5.10
CA LEU A 228 6.86 0.73 5.66
C LEU A 228 8.16 0.85 6.48
N THR A 229 8.09 0.64 7.79
CA THR A 229 9.26 0.69 8.69
C THR A 229 9.49 -0.66 9.36
N ASP A 230 10.70 -1.20 9.25
CA ASP A 230 11.07 -2.49 9.86
C ASP A 230 10.13 -3.65 9.46
N CYS A 231 9.63 -3.62 8.22
CA CYS A 231 8.76 -4.66 7.69
C CYS A 231 9.56 -5.75 6.98
N ASP A 232 9.21 -7.01 7.19
CA ASP A 232 9.76 -8.19 6.52
C ASP A 232 8.71 -8.78 5.57
N VAL A 233 8.76 -8.37 4.31
CA VAL A 233 7.69 -8.62 3.33
C VAL A 233 8.20 -9.23 2.04
N SER A 234 7.37 -10.07 1.43
CA SER A 234 7.68 -10.69 0.15
C SER A 234 6.49 -10.67 -0.81
N SER A 235 6.79 -10.62 -2.09
CA SER A 235 5.80 -10.74 -3.15
C SER A 235 6.20 -11.83 -4.14
N GLY A 236 5.24 -12.67 -4.51
CA GLY A 236 5.30 -13.53 -5.68
C GLY A 236 4.58 -12.93 -6.88
N THR A 237 4.59 -11.59 -7.04
CA THR A 237 3.74 -10.89 -8.01
C THR A 237 3.78 -11.53 -9.39
N GLU A 238 2.60 -11.68 -9.98
CA GLU A 238 2.41 -12.14 -11.35
C GLU A 238 2.14 -10.97 -12.31
N ASN A 239 2.13 -9.73 -11.82
CA ASN A 239 1.98 -8.52 -12.62
C ASN A 239 2.90 -7.38 -12.12
N HIS A 240 3.39 -6.56 -13.05
CA HIS A 240 4.10 -5.28 -12.83
C HIS A 240 5.34 -5.31 -11.92
N GLY A 241 5.19 -5.29 -10.59
CA GLY A 241 6.29 -5.24 -9.64
C GLY A 241 5.88 -5.43 -8.18
N VAL A 242 6.87 -5.60 -7.30
CA VAL A 242 6.66 -5.74 -5.84
C VAL A 242 6.06 -4.48 -5.24
N PHE A 243 6.56 -3.32 -5.68
CA PHE A 243 5.96 -2.02 -5.47
C PHE A 243 5.42 -1.52 -6.79
N GLN A 244 4.11 -1.30 -6.83
CA GLN A 244 3.40 -0.75 -7.99
C GLN A 244 2.98 0.68 -7.68
N ILE A 245 3.43 1.65 -8.46
CA ILE A 245 3.09 3.07 -8.28
C ILE A 245 2.55 3.60 -9.60
N VAL A 246 1.25 3.84 -9.63
CA VAL A 246 0.51 4.15 -10.85
C VAL A 246 -0.47 5.30 -10.59
N SER A 247 -1.04 5.86 -11.65
CA SER A 247 -2.16 6.80 -11.56
C SER A 247 -3.19 6.46 -12.63
N THR A 248 -4.44 6.26 -12.22
CA THR A 248 -5.60 6.11 -13.12
C THR A 248 -6.08 7.43 -13.75
N VAL A 249 -5.48 8.59 -13.40
CA VAL A 249 -6.00 9.89 -13.80
C VAL A 249 -5.48 10.30 -15.18
N SER A 250 -6.35 10.25 -16.18
CA SER A 250 -6.04 10.71 -17.53
C SER A 250 -5.91 12.25 -17.60
N SER A 251 -4.73 12.73 -17.98
CA SER A 251 -4.41 14.03 -18.61
C SER A 251 -4.14 15.28 -17.74
N SER A 252 -3.00 15.92 -18.07
CA SER A 252 -2.54 17.30 -17.82
C SER A 252 -2.04 17.73 -16.44
N THR A 253 -2.28 16.96 -15.37
CA THR A 253 -1.68 17.23 -14.04
C THR A 253 -0.75 16.11 -13.64
N THR A 254 0.52 16.42 -13.38
CA THR A 254 1.44 15.45 -12.77
C THR A 254 1.00 15.19 -11.34
N GLU A 255 0.41 14.03 -11.08
CA GLU A 255 0.22 13.54 -9.72
C GLU A 255 1.55 13.07 -9.15
N THR A 256 1.75 13.29 -7.85
CA THR A 256 2.97 12.89 -7.16
C THR A 256 2.68 11.88 -6.06
N ALA A 257 3.26 10.69 -6.19
CA ALA A 257 3.21 9.63 -5.18
C ALA A 257 4.49 9.58 -4.33
N TYR A 258 4.35 9.14 -3.08
CA TYR A 258 5.48 9.00 -2.16
C TYR A 258 5.51 7.62 -1.49
N ALA A 259 6.57 6.87 -1.73
CA ALA A 259 6.84 5.59 -1.09
C ALA A 259 8.05 5.70 -0.16
N TYR A 260 7.86 5.38 1.12
CA TYR A 260 8.93 5.37 2.12
C TYR A 260 9.10 3.96 2.67
N VAL A 261 10.28 3.36 2.49
CA VAL A 261 10.61 2.03 3.03
C VAL A 261 11.94 2.14 3.79
N SER A 262 11.93 1.77 5.07
CA SER A 262 13.14 1.83 5.89
C SER A 262 13.28 0.63 6.82
N GLY A 263 14.49 0.07 6.92
CA GLY A 263 14.73 -1.14 7.72
C GLY A 263 14.04 -2.38 7.16
N GLY A 264 14.10 -3.48 7.90
CA GLY A 264 13.47 -4.76 7.52
C GLY A 264 13.99 -5.34 6.19
N SER A 265 13.13 -6.07 5.50
CA SER A 265 13.45 -6.75 4.24
C SER A 265 12.30 -6.77 3.23
N VAL A 266 12.65 -6.69 1.93
CA VAL A 266 11.71 -6.80 0.82
C VAL A 266 12.24 -7.81 -0.20
N SER A 267 11.41 -8.79 -0.57
CA SER A 267 11.79 -9.83 -1.53
C SER A 267 10.81 -9.99 -2.69
N GLU A 268 11.33 -9.91 -3.92
CA GLU A 268 10.67 -10.42 -5.13
C GLU A 268 11.00 -11.92 -5.27
N THR A 269 9.98 -12.78 -5.26
CA THR A 269 10.16 -14.23 -5.11
C THR A 269 9.79 -15.05 -6.35
N ASN A 270 8.99 -14.47 -7.26
CA ASN A 270 8.51 -15.17 -8.46
C ASN A 270 9.60 -15.29 -9.52
N GLY A 271 10.41 -14.24 -9.69
CA GLY A 271 11.53 -14.18 -10.64
C GLY A 271 11.16 -13.61 -12.01
N THR A 272 10.01 -12.93 -12.12
CA THR A 272 9.50 -12.43 -13.40
C THR A 272 9.46 -10.91 -13.48
N TYR A 273 9.02 -10.25 -12.41
CA TYR A 273 8.73 -8.81 -12.39
C TYR A 273 9.74 -8.04 -11.53
N GLY A 274 9.77 -6.72 -11.68
CA GLY A 274 10.73 -5.88 -10.98
C GLY A 274 10.40 -5.63 -9.52
N LEU A 275 11.37 -5.10 -8.77
CA LEU A 275 11.07 -4.54 -7.44
C LEU A 275 10.14 -3.33 -7.58
N LEU A 276 10.49 -2.38 -8.45
CA LEU A 276 9.71 -1.17 -8.70
C LEU A 276 9.05 -1.22 -10.09
N PHE A 277 7.75 -0.93 -10.12
CA PHE A 277 7.03 -0.57 -11.33
C PHE A 277 6.40 0.81 -11.16
N VAL A 278 6.77 1.75 -12.02
CA VAL A 278 6.21 3.11 -12.01
C VAL A 278 5.66 3.43 -13.38
N ALA A 279 4.36 3.72 -13.44
CA ALA A 279 3.72 4.05 -14.70
C ALA A 279 2.78 5.25 -14.59
N ASN A 280 2.83 6.11 -15.62
CA ASN A 280 1.87 7.21 -15.83
C ASN A 280 1.80 8.25 -14.68
N ILE A 281 2.80 8.31 -13.78
CA ILE A 281 2.82 9.16 -12.57
C ILE A 281 4.25 9.66 -12.25
N GLU A 282 4.37 10.75 -11.50
CA GLU A 282 5.63 11.10 -10.82
C GLU A 282 5.69 10.45 -9.43
N ALA A 283 6.76 9.70 -9.15
CA ALA A 283 6.95 8.99 -7.90
C ALA A 283 8.26 9.40 -7.22
N TYR A 284 8.21 9.57 -5.91
CA TYR A 284 9.39 9.68 -5.04
C TYR A 284 9.47 8.42 -4.19
N VAL A 285 10.51 7.62 -4.40
CA VAL A 285 10.70 6.33 -3.75
C VAL A 285 11.96 6.40 -2.90
N TYR A 286 11.80 6.25 -1.59
CA TYR A 286 12.89 6.28 -0.61
C TYR A 286 13.08 4.90 -0.01
N LEU A 287 14.19 4.23 -0.32
CA LEU A 287 14.58 2.95 0.28
C LEU A 287 15.82 3.18 1.16
N THR A 288 15.67 2.99 2.47
CA THR A 288 16.73 3.32 3.47
C THR A 288 17.06 2.14 4.36
N ASP A 289 18.29 1.64 4.28
CA ASP A 289 18.81 0.55 5.11
C ASP A 289 17.89 -0.71 5.09
N VAL A 290 17.27 -0.99 3.94
CA VAL A 290 16.38 -2.14 3.69
C VAL A 290 17.18 -3.29 3.06
N ALA A 291 17.00 -4.52 3.53
CA ALA A 291 17.53 -5.70 2.85
C ALA A 291 16.66 -6.05 1.62
N ILE A 292 17.23 -6.01 0.42
CA ILE A 292 16.50 -6.23 -0.83
C ILE A 292 16.97 -7.51 -1.53
N SER A 293 16.03 -8.36 -1.93
CA SER A 293 16.28 -9.54 -2.77
C SER A 293 15.38 -9.51 -4.00
N ILE A 294 15.98 -9.54 -5.20
CA ILE A 294 15.25 -9.47 -6.47
C ILE A 294 15.60 -10.70 -7.31
N ARG A 295 14.68 -11.65 -7.41
CA ARG A 295 14.94 -12.89 -8.16
C ARG A 295 14.94 -12.66 -9.67
N SER A 296 14.11 -11.74 -10.16
CA SER A 296 14.03 -11.39 -11.59
C SER A 296 15.29 -10.72 -12.12
N GLY A 297 16.11 -10.13 -11.25
CA GLY A 297 17.21 -9.26 -11.65
C GLY A 297 16.76 -7.89 -12.17
N ILE A 298 15.48 -7.51 -11.98
CA ILE A 298 14.93 -6.23 -12.43
C ILE A 298 14.72 -5.32 -11.21
N LEU A 299 15.54 -4.28 -11.08
CA LEU A 299 15.39 -3.29 -10.02
C LEU A 299 14.20 -2.38 -10.25
N ALA A 300 14.05 -1.85 -11.47
CA ALA A 300 12.94 -0.96 -11.79
C ALA A 300 12.53 -1.04 -13.26
N ASN A 301 11.23 -0.91 -13.50
CA ASN A 301 10.66 -0.66 -14.81
C ASN A 301 9.83 0.63 -14.75
N ILE A 302 10.25 1.65 -15.49
CA ILE A 302 9.59 2.95 -15.57
C ILE A 302 9.03 3.13 -16.99
N THR A 303 7.72 3.17 -17.11
CA THR A 303 7.06 3.04 -18.41
C THR A 303 5.79 3.88 -18.51
N ALA A 304 5.33 4.12 -19.73
CA ALA A 304 3.92 4.35 -19.99
C ALA A 304 3.19 3.01 -20.00
N ASP A 305 2.01 2.96 -19.39
CA ASP A 305 1.12 1.79 -19.47
C ASP A 305 -0.28 2.23 -19.90
N SER A 306 -0.95 1.40 -20.70
CA SER A 306 -2.32 1.66 -21.17
C SER A 306 -3.40 1.24 -20.18
N GLU A 307 -3.05 0.44 -19.17
CA GLU A 307 -3.97 0.09 -18.07
C GLU A 307 -4.30 1.31 -17.20
N TRP A 308 -3.35 2.24 -17.05
CA TRP A 308 -3.46 3.42 -16.17
C TRP A 308 -3.37 4.76 -16.90
N GLY A 309 -2.93 4.80 -18.16
CA GLY A 309 -2.87 6.04 -18.93
C GLY A 309 -3.10 5.86 -20.42
N THR A 310 -2.70 6.88 -21.19
CA THR A 310 -2.74 6.84 -22.65
C THR A 310 -1.34 6.53 -23.17
N SER A 311 -1.18 5.35 -23.78
CA SER A 311 0.07 4.93 -24.43
C SER A 311 0.58 6.03 -25.37
N GLY A 312 1.80 6.51 -25.14
CA GLY A 312 2.42 7.56 -25.95
C GLY A 312 2.16 9.00 -25.47
N GLU A 313 1.32 9.22 -24.45
CA GLU A 313 1.00 10.56 -23.94
C GLU A 313 1.51 10.81 -22.51
N ASN A 314 1.52 9.80 -21.64
CA ASN A 314 2.00 9.93 -20.26
C ASN A 314 2.86 8.74 -19.83
N GLY A 315 4.16 8.96 -19.62
CA GLY A 315 5.08 7.98 -19.01
C GLY A 315 5.17 8.09 -17.49
N GLY A 316 6.00 7.25 -16.88
CA GLY A 316 6.36 7.35 -15.47
C GLY A 316 7.58 8.25 -15.25
N THR A 317 7.63 8.96 -14.13
CA THR A 317 8.85 9.65 -13.67
C THR A 317 9.19 9.17 -12.26
N ALA A 318 10.33 8.49 -12.09
CA ALA A 318 10.72 7.93 -10.80
C ALA A 318 11.97 8.61 -10.24
N ASN A 319 11.83 9.24 -9.07
CA ASN A 319 12.92 9.75 -8.27
C ASN A 319 13.24 8.71 -7.19
N VAL A 320 14.27 7.90 -7.41
CA VAL A 320 14.61 6.73 -6.58
C VAL A 320 15.82 7.03 -5.72
N TYR A 321 15.64 7.03 -4.41
CA TYR A 321 16.68 7.26 -3.42
C TYR A 321 17.04 5.95 -2.73
N LEU A 322 18.24 5.44 -3.03
CA LEU A 322 18.80 4.27 -2.37
C LEU A 322 19.80 4.74 -1.31
N THR A 323 19.45 4.60 -0.05
CA THR A 323 20.29 5.04 1.08
C THR A 323 20.75 3.85 1.93
N GLY A 324 22.06 3.58 1.99
CA GLY A 324 22.58 2.44 2.75
C GLY A 324 22.19 1.08 2.16
N ILE A 325 21.97 1.01 0.85
CA ILE A 325 21.48 -0.18 0.14
C ILE A 325 22.62 -0.84 -0.63
N ASP A 326 22.72 -2.17 -0.57
CA ASP A 326 23.49 -2.98 -1.52
C ASP A 326 22.49 -3.82 -2.33
N VAL A 327 22.37 -3.55 -3.64
CA VAL A 327 21.34 -4.16 -4.48
C VAL A 327 21.86 -4.51 -5.87
N THR A 328 21.38 -5.63 -6.40
CA THR A 328 21.60 -6.06 -7.78
C THR A 328 20.29 -6.02 -8.56
N GLY A 329 20.32 -5.41 -9.73
CA GLY A 329 19.22 -5.46 -10.68
C GLY A 329 19.29 -4.33 -11.71
N ASP A 330 18.79 -4.62 -12.91
CA ASP A 330 18.79 -3.71 -14.05
C ASP A 330 17.59 -2.75 -13.97
N ILE A 331 17.74 -1.57 -14.58
CA ILE A 331 16.69 -0.54 -14.65
C ILE A 331 16.32 -0.30 -16.12
N TYR A 332 15.04 -0.40 -16.42
CA TYR A 332 14.46 -0.14 -17.74
C TYR A 332 13.61 1.12 -17.71
N VAL A 333 13.73 1.92 -18.78
CA VAL A 333 13.00 3.17 -18.97
C VAL A 333 12.48 3.19 -20.40
N ASP A 334 11.20 3.45 -20.61
CA ASP A 334 10.64 3.57 -21.98
C ASP A 334 10.91 4.96 -22.60
N ASP A 335 10.51 5.13 -23.86
CA ASP A 335 10.81 6.32 -24.67
C ASP A 335 10.27 7.65 -24.11
N ILE A 336 9.25 7.63 -23.24
CA ILE A 336 8.58 8.83 -22.70
C ILE A 336 8.59 8.89 -21.17
N SER A 337 9.38 8.04 -20.53
CA SER A 337 9.54 7.96 -19.08
C SER A 337 10.89 8.48 -18.63
N ALA A 338 11.03 8.68 -17.32
CA ALA A 338 12.24 9.21 -16.72
C ALA A 338 12.59 8.53 -15.39
N VAL A 339 13.89 8.33 -15.14
CA VAL A 339 14.40 7.92 -13.82
C VAL A 339 15.54 8.82 -13.36
N ASN A 340 15.45 9.27 -12.11
CA ASN A 340 16.52 9.93 -11.38
C ASN A 340 16.94 9.02 -10.22
N LEU A 341 18.09 8.37 -10.36
CA LEU A 341 18.62 7.44 -9.35
C LEU A 341 19.66 8.14 -8.46
N TYR A 342 19.42 8.14 -7.16
CA TYR A 342 20.30 8.71 -6.15
C TYR A 342 20.89 7.60 -5.29
N LEU A 343 22.20 7.38 -5.39
CA LEU A 343 22.96 6.47 -4.55
C LEU A 343 23.62 7.25 -3.41
N ILE A 344 23.21 6.94 -2.17
CA ILE A 344 23.68 7.59 -0.95
C ILE A 344 24.19 6.51 0.00
N ARG A 345 25.50 6.42 0.24
CA ARG A 345 26.12 5.30 0.99
C ARG A 345 25.67 3.93 0.44
N SER A 346 25.54 3.81 -0.87
CA SER A 346 24.92 2.63 -1.51
C SER A 346 25.81 1.99 -2.56
N SER A 347 25.65 0.69 -2.75
CA SER A 347 26.25 -0.10 -3.81
C SER A 347 25.14 -0.62 -4.72
N TRP A 348 25.25 -0.31 -6.01
CA TRP A 348 24.33 -0.83 -7.02
C TRP A 348 25.09 -1.62 -8.08
N THR A 349 24.65 -2.85 -8.36
CA THR A 349 25.15 -3.67 -9.45
C THR A 349 24.05 -3.87 -10.49
N GLY A 350 24.21 -3.32 -11.70
CA GLY A 350 23.17 -3.36 -12.72
C GLY A 350 23.49 -2.52 -13.96
N ALA A 351 22.68 -2.67 -15.00
CA ALA A 351 22.66 -1.84 -16.19
C ALA A 351 21.52 -0.81 -16.13
N LEU A 352 21.75 0.37 -16.72
CA LEU A 352 20.73 1.41 -16.87
C LEU A 352 20.37 1.58 -18.34
N ASN A 353 19.12 1.28 -18.69
CA ASN A 353 18.57 1.52 -20.02
C ASN A 353 19.46 0.97 -21.16
N GLU A 354 19.84 -0.32 -21.06
CA GLU A 354 20.71 -0.99 -22.04
C GLU A 354 20.14 -0.95 -23.48
N ALA A 355 18.81 -0.95 -23.60
CA ALA A 355 18.10 -0.86 -24.88
C ALA A 355 18.26 0.49 -25.60
N ASN A 356 18.77 1.52 -24.91
CA ASN A 356 18.97 2.87 -25.44
C ASN A 356 17.67 3.48 -25.99
N THR A 357 16.59 3.41 -25.21
CA THR A 357 15.34 4.12 -25.48
C THR A 357 15.57 5.64 -25.39
N THR A 358 14.59 6.44 -25.80
CA THR A 358 14.65 7.91 -25.61
C THR A 358 14.30 8.37 -24.20
N GLY A 359 14.04 7.44 -23.27
CA GLY A 359 13.75 7.74 -21.88
C GLY A 359 14.90 8.44 -21.16
N SER A 360 14.57 9.39 -20.29
CA SER A 360 15.57 10.10 -19.50
C SER A 360 16.07 9.23 -18.35
N ALA A 361 17.38 9.15 -18.19
CA ALA A 361 17.99 8.37 -17.11
C ALA A 361 19.16 9.16 -16.52
N SER A 362 19.05 9.58 -15.26
CA SER A 362 20.12 10.31 -14.57
C SER A 362 20.56 9.57 -13.31
N VAL A 363 21.86 9.60 -13.02
CA VAL A 363 22.43 8.94 -11.84
C VAL A 363 23.26 9.94 -11.03
N TYR A 364 23.00 10.00 -9.73
CA TYR A 364 23.83 10.68 -8.74
C TYR A 364 24.49 9.66 -7.81
N LEU A 365 25.80 9.83 -7.56
CA LEU A 365 26.55 9.05 -6.59
C LEU A 365 27.19 9.97 -5.55
N ASP A 366 26.90 9.73 -4.27
CA ASP A 366 27.67 10.35 -3.19
C ASP A 366 29.09 9.78 -3.08
N SER A 367 29.94 10.44 -2.28
CA SER A 367 31.37 10.10 -2.14
C SER A 367 31.65 8.69 -1.60
N SER A 368 30.63 7.99 -1.10
CA SER A 368 30.72 6.64 -0.54
C SER A 368 30.01 5.58 -1.39
N SER A 369 29.41 5.98 -2.52
CA SER A 369 28.58 5.12 -3.33
C SER A 369 29.33 4.53 -4.51
N THR A 370 28.90 3.33 -4.91
CA THR A 370 29.49 2.59 -6.04
C THR A 370 28.40 2.10 -6.98
N TRP A 371 28.63 2.24 -8.29
CA TRP A 371 27.86 1.59 -9.34
C TRP A 371 28.76 0.61 -10.11
N THR A 372 28.37 -0.67 -10.15
CA THR A 372 29.04 -1.72 -10.93
C THR A 372 28.18 -2.13 -12.11
N LEU A 373 28.70 -2.03 -13.33
CA LEU A 373 27.95 -2.34 -14.54
C LEU A 373 27.87 -3.85 -14.80
N THR A 374 26.68 -4.31 -15.18
CA THR A 374 26.40 -5.67 -15.69
C THR A 374 26.13 -5.70 -17.20
N GLY A 375 25.92 -4.54 -17.81
CA GLY A 375 25.59 -4.34 -19.22
C GLY A 375 25.98 -2.94 -19.68
N ASP A 376 25.95 -2.69 -20.98
CA ASP A 376 26.11 -1.32 -21.50
C ASP A 376 24.95 -0.46 -20.99
N SER A 377 25.23 0.79 -20.64
CA SER A 377 24.25 1.68 -20.02
C SER A 377 24.18 3.02 -20.74
N ASN A 378 22.97 3.54 -20.92
CA ASN A 378 22.70 4.81 -21.59
C ASN A 378 21.99 5.74 -20.61
N VAL A 379 22.56 6.92 -20.41
CA VAL A 379 22.11 7.89 -19.40
C VAL A 379 22.12 9.28 -20.01
N GLU A 380 21.23 10.15 -19.57
CA GLU A 380 21.28 11.58 -19.90
C GLU A 380 22.41 12.27 -19.11
N SER A 381 22.58 11.91 -17.85
CA SER A 381 23.62 12.53 -17.01
C SER A 381 24.13 11.64 -15.89
N ILE A 382 25.39 11.85 -15.51
CA ILE A 382 26.01 11.27 -14.33
C ILE A 382 26.60 12.40 -13.48
N SER A 383 26.19 12.44 -12.21
CA SER A 383 26.77 13.34 -11.22
C SER A 383 27.50 12.54 -10.14
N GLN A 384 28.78 12.85 -9.94
CA GLN A 384 29.66 12.13 -9.01
C GLN A 384 30.29 13.10 -8.01
N ALA A 385 30.16 12.78 -6.72
CA ALA A 385 30.95 13.43 -5.68
C ALA A 385 32.35 12.79 -5.57
N ASP A 386 33.37 13.59 -5.22
CA ASP A 386 34.73 13.10 -5.02
C ASP A 386 34.75 11.92 -4.03
N GLY A 387 35.17 10.74 -4.52
CA GLY A 387 35.21 9.49 -3.76
C GLY A 387 34.24 8.42 -4.25
N SER A 388 33.23 8.76 -5.05
CA SER A 388 32.34 7.78 -5.69
C SER A 388 33.10 6.90 -6.68
N SER A 389 32.54 5.75 -7.05
CA SER A 389 33.14 4.83 -8.02
C SER A 389 32.12 4.28 -9.03
N ILE A 390 32.49 4.29 -10.31
CA ILE A 390 31.79 3.56 -11.37
C ILE A 390 32.74 2.48 -11.91
N ILE A 391 32.35 1.21 -11.76
CA ILE A 391 33.14 0.05 -12.16
C ILE A 391 32.53 -0.52 -13.44
N THR A 392 33.20 -0.29 -14.57
CA THR A 392 32.64 -0.61 -15.89
C THR A 392 32.95 -2.03 -16.37
N GLY A 393 34.06 -2.62 -15.92
CA GLY A 393 34.53 -3.90 -16.46
C GLY A 393 34.73 -3.84 -17.97
N GLN A 394 34.00 -4.68 -18.71
CA GLN A 394 33.99 -4.70 -20.18
C GLN A 394 32.93 -3.78 -20.82
N TYR A 395 32.01 -3.26 -20.01
CA TYR A 395 30.87 -2.46 -20.43
C TYR A 395 31.20 -0.97 -20.46
N ARG A 396 30.25 -0.16 -20.94
CA ARG A 396 30.37 1.29 -21.03
C ARG A 396 29.13 1.99 -20.51
N VAL A 397 29.31 3.17 -19.94
CA VAL A 397 28.24 4.14 -19.75
C VAL A 397 28.36 5.21 -20.85
N THR A 398 27.28 5.45 -21.58
CA THR A 398 27.21 6.45 -22.64
C THR A 398 26.25 7.55 -22.21
N GLU A 399 26.74 8.79 -22.15
CA GLU A 399 25.88 9.96 -22.01
C GLU A 399 25.21 10.25 -23.36
N VAL A 400 23.89 10.13 -23.42
CA VAL A 400 23.05 10.40 -24.60
C VAL A 400 22.36 11.77 -24.43
N ALA A 401 22.32 12.55 -25.51
CA ALA A 401 21.92 13.95 -25.50
C ALA A 401 20.45 14.17 -25.90
#